data_AF-A0AAW0W8I1-F1
#
_entry.id   AF-A0AAW0W8I1-F1
#
_cell.length_a   1.000
_cell.length_b   1.000
_cell.length_c   1.000
_cell.angle_alpha   90.00
_cell.angle_beta   90.00
_cell.angle_gamma   90.00
#
_symmetry.space_group_name_H-M   'P 1'
#
loop_
_entity.id
_entity.type
_entity.pdbx_description
1 polymer ?
#
loop_
_entity_poly.entity_id
_entity_poly.type
_entity_poly.pdbx_seq_one_letter_code
_entity_poly.pdbx_strand_id
1 'polypeptide(L)'
;MNMSALFACSRCFSRHPFEELSQGQQLCKECRGSFPIVKCTYCRSEFQQESKSSTVTICKKCESMVKQYGKPSACEYCNVIAAFIGNKCQRCTNSERRYGPPLSCDQCKQKCAFDRKDIDKKKV
;
A
#
# COMPACT_ATOMS: atom_id res chain seq x y z
N MET A 1 -36.42 -2.52 5.81
CA MET A 1 -35.40 -3.58 5.63
C MET A 1 -34.13 -2.92 5.13
N ASN A 2 -33.04 -2.96 5.90
CA ASN A 2 -31.78 -2.32 5.52
C ASN A 2 -31.06 -3.25 4.53
N MET A 3 -31.21 -3.01 3.22
CA MET A 3 -30.48 -3.75 2.18
C MET A 3 -29.04 -3.21 2.12
N SER A 4 -28.20 -3.66 3.05
CA SER A 4 -26.77 -3.39 2.98
C SER A 4 -26.21 -4.02 1.70
N ALA A 5 -25.58 -3.22 0.84
CA ALA A 5 -24.94 -3.73 -0.36
C ALA A 5 -23.82 -4.72 0.03
N LEU A 6 -23.84 -5.91 -0.60
CA LEU A 6 -22.83 -6.93 -0.38
C LEU A 6 -21.78 -6.91 -1.50
N PHE A 7 -20.53 -7.11 -1.11
CA PHE A 7 -19.35 -7.07 -1.97
C PHE A 7 -18.68 -8.45 -2.00
N ALA A 8 -18.13 -8.82 -3.16
CA ALA A 8 -17.49 -10.12 -3.31
C ALA A 8 -16.07 -10.13 -2.71
N CYS A 9 -15.77 -11.17 -1.94
CA CYS A 9 -14.40 -11.47 -1.54
C CYS A 9 -13.56 -11.73 -2.80
N SER A 10 -12.42 -11.06 -2.94
CA SER A 10 -11.53 -11.21 -4.11
C SER A 10 -10.90 -12.61 -4.25
N ARG A 11 -11.03 -13.47 -3.23
CA ARG A 11 -10.46 -14.83 -3.22
C ARG A 11 -11.49 -15.94 -3.39
N CYS A 12 -12.56 -15.93 -2.58
CA CYS A 12 -13.58 -16.98 -2.58
C CYS A 12 -14.91 -16.54 -3.21
N PHE A 13 -15.02 -15.30 -3.66
CA PHE A 13 -16.21 -14.72 -4.33
C PHE A 13 -17.51 -14.73 -3.53
N SER A 14 -17.48 -15.20 -2.28
CA SER A 14 -18.60 -15.06 -1.34
C SER A 14 -18.87 -13.58 -1.03
N ARG A 15 -20.12 -13.26 -0.74
CA ARG A 15 -20.61 -11.89 -0.59
C ARG A 15 -20.67 -11.50 0.88
N HIS A 16 -20.04 -10.37 1.21
CA HIS A 16 -19.93 -9.84 2.58
C HIS A 16 -20.27 -8.35 2.62
N PRO A 17 -20.73 -7.80 3.76
CA PRO A 17 -20.78 -6.35 3.95
C PRO A 17 -19.38 -5.72 3.75
N PHE A 18 -19.35 -4.48 3.30
CA PHE A 18 -18.09 -3.79 3.01
C PHE A 18 -17.17 -3.72 4.23
N GLU A 19 -17.71 -3.48 5.43
CA GLU A 19 -16.93 -3.37 6.67
C GLU A 19 -16.27 -4.70 7.08
N GLU A 20 -16.75 -5.83 6.56
CA GLU A 20 -16.19 -7.15 6.87
C GLU A 20 -15.04 -7.56 5.95
N LEU A 21 -14.85 -6.84 4.84
CA LEU A 21 -13.78 -7.07 3.90
C LEU A 21 -12.50 -6.34 4.31
N SER A 22 -11.34 -6.92 3.96
CA SER A 22 -10.06 -6.28 4.20
C SER A 22 -9.88 -5.01 3.36
N GLN A 23 -9.34 -3.96 3.98
CA GLN A 23 -9.00 -2.73 3.28
C GLN A 23 -7.89 -3.01 2.25
N GLY A 24 -8.16 -2.65 0.99
CA GLY A 24 -7.20 -2.76 -0.12
C GLY A 24 -7.26 -4.08 -0.92
N GLN A 25 -7.49 -5.23 -0.29
CA GLN A 25 -7.56 -6.54 -0.97
C GLN A 25 -8.96 -7.15 -1.04
N GLN A 26 -9.96 -6.58 -0.34
CA GLN A 26 -11.33 -7.07 -0.31
C GLN A 26 -11.43 -8.56 0.05
N LEU A 27 -10.76 -8.99 1.13
CA LEU A 27 -10.79 -10.37 1.61
C LEU A 27 -11.72 -10.51 2.83
N CYS A 28 -12.58 -11.53 2.82
CA CYS A 28 -13.40 -11.85 3.98
C CYS A 28 -12.54 -12.30 5.18
N LYS A 29 -13.15 -12.34 6.38
CA LYS A 29 -12.47 -12.72 7.63
C LYS A 29 -11.78 -14.09 7.53
N GLU A 30 -12.44 -15.07 6.93
CA GLU A 30 -11.90 -16.43 6.76
C GLU A 30 -10.69 -16.46 5.82
N CYS A 31 -10.76 -15.78 4.68
CA CYS A 31 -9.65 -15.68 3.74
C CYS A 31 -8.47 -14.88 4.32
N ARG A 32 -8.72 -13.88 5.18
CA ARG A 32 -7.67 -13.18 5.93
C ARG A 32 -6.96 -14.09 6.92
N GLY A 33 -7.70 -14.87 7.71
CA GLY A 33 -7.14 -15.78 8.70
C GLY A 33 -6.39 -16.98 8.10
N SER A 34 -6.61 -17.26 6.82
CA SER A 34 -6.02 -18.42 6.15
C SER A 34 -4.54 -18.26 5.78
N PHE A 35 -4.01 -17.04 5.79
CA PHE A 35 -2.64 -16.73 5.38
C PHE A 35 -2.02 -15.70 6.33
N PRO A 36 -0.69 -15.50 6.32
CA PRO A 36 -0.06 -14.42 7.07
C PRO A 36 -0.15 -13.07 6.33
N ILE A 37 -0.18 -11.99 7.11
CA ILE A 37 0.08 -10.63 6.63
C ILE A 37 1.60 -10.41 6.67
N VAL A 38 2.18 -9.99 5.55
CA VAL A 38 3.62 -9.73 5.42
C VAL A 38 3.87 -8.33 4.88
N LYS A 39 5.08 -7.81 5.08
CA LYS A 39 5.50 -6.51 4.55
C LYS A 39 6.18 -6.68 3.20
N CYS A 40 5.81 -5.84 2.25
CA CYS A 40 6.45 -5.82 0.93
C CYS A 40 7.91 -5.37 1.05
N THR A 41 8.85 -6.13 0.50
CA THR A 41 10.28 -5.81 0.48
C THR A 41 10.59 -4.47 -0.18
N TYR A 42 9.87 -4.12 -1.26
CA TYR A 42 10.02 -2.83 -1.93
C TYR A 42 9.24 -1.70 -1.23
N CYS A 43 7.90 -1.68 -1.28
CA CYS A 43 7.14 -0.53 -0.77
C CYS A 43 6.91 -0.51 0.75
N ARG A 44 7.28 -1.58 1.48
CA ARG A 44 7.05 -1.79 2.92
C ARG A 44 5.58 -1.80 3.35
N SER A 45 4.63 -1.73 2.40
CA SER A 45 3.20 -1.90 2.68
C SER A 45 2.90 -3.33 3.12
N GLU A 46 1.98 -3.46 4.08
CA GLU A 46 1.46 -4.75 4.52
C GLU A 46 0.46 -5.31 3.50
N PHE A 47 0.52 -6.61 3.26
CA PHE A 47 -0.42 -7.30 2.39
C PHE A 47 -0.59 -8.76 2.83
N GLN A 48 -1.76 -9.31 2.55
CA GLN A 48 -2.08 -10.72 2.77
C GLN A 48 -1.41 -11.58 1.70
N GLN A 49 -0.67 -12.62 2.11
CA GLN A 49 -0.17 -13.62 1.17
C GLN A 49 -1.32 -14.48 0.60
N GLU A 50 -1.13 -15.00 -0.61
CA GLU A 50 -2.13 -15.82 -1.29
C GLU A 50 -1.81 -17.33 -1.28
N SER A 51 -0.60 -17.70 -0.85
CA SER A 51 -0.18 -19.09 -0.72
C SER A 51 0.61 -19.30 0.58
N LYS A 52 0.33 -20.41 1.28
CA LYS A 52 0.96 -20.76 2.57
C LYS A 52 2.45 -21.08 2.43
N SER A 53 2.93 -21.35 1.22
CA SER A 53 4.33 -21.67 0.90
C SER A 53 5.08 -20.52 0.22
N SER A 54 4.44 -19.37 -0.04
CA SER A 54 5.12 -18.26 -0.71
C SER A 54 6.16 -17.64 0.21
N THR A 55 7.43 -17.75 -0.17
CA THR A 55 8.51 -16.92 0.37
C THR A 55 8.54 -15.53 -0.26
N VAL A 56 7.66 -15.28 -1.25
CA VAL A 56 7.56 -13.99 -1.95
C VAL A 56 6.98 -12.95 -0.99
N THR A 57 7.83 -12.00 -0.61
CA THR A 57 7.48 -10.84 0.21
C THR A 57 7.33 -9.60 -0.66
N ILE A 58 6.87 -9.74 -1.91
CA ILE A 58 6.64 -8.62 -2.83
C ILE A 58 5.14 -8.54 -3.12
N CYS A 59 4.53 -7.36 -2.93
CA CYS A 59 3.11 -7.18 -3.22
C CYS A 59 2.86 -7.16 -4.75
N LYS A 60 1.65 -7.52 -5.18
CA LYS A 60 1.26 -7.55 -6.61
C LYS A 60 1.62 -6.26 -7.35
N LYS A 61 1.40 -5.10 -6.73
CA LYS A 61 1.72 -3.80 -7.32
C LYS A 61 3.21 -3.67 -7.64
N CYS A 62 4.08 -4.02 -6.69
CA CYS A 62 5.52 -4.00 -6.92
C CYS A 62 5.97 -5.09 -7.88
N GLU A 63 5.34 -6.27 -7.87
CA GLU A 63 5.62 -7.33 -8.84
C GLU A 63 5.35 -6.86 -10.28
N SER A 64 4.20 -6.23 -10.53
CA SER A 64 3.87 -5.66 -11.84
C SER A 64 4.87 -4.59 -12.27
N MET A 65 5.30 -3.72 -11.35
CA MET A 65 6.31 -2.70 -11.64
C MET A 65 7.68 -3.32 -11.96
N VAL A 66 8.09 -4.39 -11.27
CA VAL A 66 9.32 -5.13 -11.61
C VAL A 66 9.22 -5.75 -12.99
N LYS A 67 8.08 -6.38 -13.32
CA LYS A 67 7.86 -6.96 -14.65
C LYS A 67 7.91 -5.91 -15.77
N GLN A 68 7.43 -4.70 -15.51
CA GLN A 68 7.35 -3.63 -16.50
C GLN A 68 8.62 -2.78 -16.62
N TYR A 69 9.26 -2.43 -15.50
CA TYR A 69 10.37 -1.47 -15.44
C TYR A 69 11.68 -2.06 -14.90
N GLY A 70 11.66 -3.31 -14.45
CA GLY A 70 12.81 -3.96 -13.84
C GLY A 70 13.01 -3.60 -12.36
N LYS A 71 14.23 -3.86 -11.86
CA LYS A 71 14.58 -3.66 -10.46
C LYS A 71 14.55 -2.15 -10.09
N PRO A 72 13.85 -1.75 -9.01
CA PRO A 72 13.79 -0.35 -8.61
C PRO A 72 15.11 0.15 -8.02
N SER A 73 15.30 1.46 -8.06
CA SER A 73 16.37 2.17 -7.36
C SER A 73 15.91 2.69 -5.99
N ALA A 74 16.85 3.21 -5.20
CA ALA A 74 16.56 3.86 -3.93
C ALA A 74 15.87 5.21 -4.16
N CYS A 75 14.80 5.47 -3.41
CA CYS A 75 14.12 6.76 -3.46
C CYS A 75 14.97 7.86 -2.83
N GLU A 76 15.14 8.99 -3.53
CA GLU A 76 15.90 10.16 -3.06
C GLU A 76 15.41 10.74 -1.72
N TYR A 77 14.14 10.55 -1.38
CA TYR A 77 13.50 11.13 -0.19
C TYR A 77 13.50 10.20 1.02
N CYS A 78 13.07 8.95 0.83
CA CYS A 78 12.88 7.99 1.92
C CYS A 78 13.89 6.84 1.93
N ASN A 79 14.82 6.80 0.96
CA ASN A 79 15.81 5.74 0.76
C ASN A 79 15.25 4.31 0.60
N VAL A 80 13.94 4.17 0.48
CA VAL A 80 13.28 2.89 0.20
C VAL A 80 13.56 2.51 -1.25
N ILE A 81 14.00 1.27 -1.48
CA ILE A 81 14.27 0.72 -2.81
C ILE A 81 12.93 0.44 -3.52
N ALA A 82 12.26 1.49 -3.99
CA ALA A 82 10.94 1.42 -4.61
C ALA A 82 10.74 2.52 -5.66
N ALA A 83 11.82 3.15 -6.15
CA ALA A 83 11.78 4.05 -7.28
C ALA A 83 11.85 3.21 -8.58
N PHE A 84 10.69 2.80 -9.07
CA PHE A 84 10.56 2.03 -10.32
C PHE A 84 10.67 2.91 -11.56
N ILE A 85 10.34 4.20 -11.43
CA ILE A 85 10.38 5.20 -12.52
C ILE A 85 11.05 6.45 -11.95
N GLY A 86 12.17 6.86 -12.54
CA GLY A 86 12.97 7.99 -12.06
C GLY A 86 13.69 7.72 -10.74
N ASN A 87 13.78 8.73 -9.88
CA ASN A 87 14.52 8.72 -8.61
C ASN A 87 13.62 8.72 -7.36
N LYS A 88 12.29 8.71 -7.52
CA LYS A 88 11.33 8.79 -6.40
C LYS A 88 10.38 7.60 -6.39
N CYS A 89 10.11 7.07 -5.20
CA CYS A 89 9.06 6.07 -5.04
C CYS A 89 7.67 6.71 -5.23
N GLN A 90 6.70 5.91 -5.67
CA GLN A 90 5.32 6.36 -5.92
C GLN A 90 4.68 7.09 -4.72
N ARG A 91 4.99 6.66 -3.48
CA ARG A 91 4.48 7.31 -2.27
C ARG A 91 5.00 8.76 -2.15
N CYS A 92 6.31 8.94 -2.36
CA CYS A 92 6.94 10.26 -2.29
C CYS A 92 6.45 11.16 -3.43
N THR A 93 6.39 10.64 -4.66
CA THR A 93 5.87 11.38 -5.82
C THR A 93 4.43 11.86 -5.61
N ASN A 94 3.55 11.00 -5.11
CA ASN A 94 2.15 11.36 -4.86
C ASN A 94 2.01 12.35 -3.70
N SER A 95 2.82 12.18 -2.65
CA SER A 95 2.78 13.08 -1.49
C SER A 95 3.30 14.46 -1.87
N GLU A 96 4.36 14.53 -2.67
CA GLU A 96 4.91 15.79 -3.15
C GLU A 96 3.93 16.53 -4.06
N ARG A 97 3.28 15.81 -4.99
CA ARG A 97 2.25 16.39 -5.85
C ARG A 97 1.07 16.96 -5.04
N ARG A 98 0.74 16.36 -3.90
CA ARG A 98 -0.42 16.75 -3.08
C ARG A 98 -0.10 17.82 -2.04
N TYR A 99 1.08 17.75 -1.43
CA TYR A 99 1.44 18.54 -0.25
C TYR A 99 2.63 19.49 -0.48
N GLY A 100 3.27 19.40 -1.65
CA GLY A 100 4.47 20.17 -1.96
C GLY A 100 5.77 19.46 -1.53
N PRO A 101 6.90 20.17 -1.50
CA PRO A 101 8.21 19.57 -1.28
C PRO A 101 8.31 18.85 0.07
N PRO A 102 9.13 17.79 0.18
CA PRO A 102 9.31 17.08 1.43
C PRO A 102 10.07 17.93 2.46
N LEU A 103 9.78 17.66 3.73
CA LEU A 103 10.47 18.16 4.90
C LEU A 103 11.32 17.05 5.52
N SER A 104 12.37 17.46 6.25
CA SER A 104 13.15 16.56 7.09
C SER A 104 12.39 16.23 8.37
N CYS A 105 12.23 14.95 8.70
CA CYS A 105 11.63 14.55 9.97
C CYS A 105 12.58 14.84 11.14
N ASP A 106 12.10 15.50 12.21
CA ASP A 106 12.92 15.81 13.38
C ASP A 106 13.46 14.58 14.13
N GLN A 107 12.72 13.47 14.10
CA GLN A 107 13.06 12.24 14.83
C GLN A 107 13.98 11.32 14.03
N CYS A 108 13.61 10.97 12.79
CA CYS A 108 14.36 10.00 11.98
C CYS A 108 15.25 10.63 10.91
N LYS A 109 15.26 11.97 10.80
CA LYS A 109 16.08 12.78 9.86
C LYS A 109 15.88 12.48 8.37
N GLN A 110 14.90 11.64 8.00
CA GLN A 110 14.58 11.35 6.60
C GLN A 110 13.87 12.55 5.94
N LYS A 111 14.21 12.83 4.68
CA LYS A 111 13.62 13.90 3.85
C LYS A 111 12.36 13.41 3.13
N CYS A 112 11.42 12.84 3.87
CA CYS A 112 10.16 12.31 3.33
C CYS A 112 8.94 12.60 4.21
N ALA A 113 9.05 13.59 5.10
CA ALA A 113 7.89 14.15 5.79
C ALA A 113 7.17 15.12 4.84
N PHE A 114 5.86 15.24 4.93
CA PHE A 114 5.08 16.16 4.10
C PHE A 114 4.07 16.88 5.00
N ASP A 115 4.01 18.21 4.89
CA ASP A 115 3.09 19.03 5.68
C ASP A 115 1.68 18.93 5.09
N ARG A 116 0.75 18.39 5.88
CA ARG A 116 -0.64 18.19 5.44
C ARG A 116 -1.46 19.48 5.50
N LYS A 117 -0.89 20.61 5.96
CA LYS A 117 -1.46 21.97 6.07
C LYS A 117 -2.98 21.99 6.01
N ASP A 118 -3.62 21.49 7.06
CA ASP A 118 -5.06 21.60 7.30
C ASP A 118 -6.01 21.11 6.17
N ILE A 119 -5.51 20.44 5.12
CA ILE A 119 -6.33 19.89 4.02
C ILE A 119 -7.34 18.86 4.54
N ASP A 120 -7.06 18.27 5.71
CA ASP A 120 -7.90 17.28 6.39
C ASP A 120 -9.09 17.89 7.15
N LYS A 121 -9.12 19.21 7.43
CA LYS A 121 -10.27 19.84 8.15
C LYS A 121 -11.55 19.99 7.32
N LYS A 122 -11.57 19.50 6.08
CA LYS A 122 -12.73 19.60 5.17
C LYS A 122 -13.47 18.29 4.91
N LYS A 123 -13.28 17.25 5.73
CA LYS A 123 -14.10 16.03 5.70
C LYS A 123 -14.53 15.62 7.10
N VAL A 124 -15.58 16.27 7.59
CA VAL A 124 -16.54 15.73 8.58
C VAL A 124 -17.78 15.32 7.79
#